data_AF-A0A958EI00-F1
#
_entry.id   AF-A0A958EI00-F1
#
_cell.length_a   1.000
_cell.length_b   1.000
_cell.length_c   1.000
_cell.angle_alpha   90.00
_cell.angle_beta   90.00
_cell.angle_gamma   90.00
#
_symmetry.space_group_name_H-M   'P 1'
#
loop_
_entity.id
_entity.type
_entity.pdbx_description
1 polymer ?
#
loop_
_entity_poly.entity_id
_entity_poly.type
_entity_poly.pdbx_seq_one_letter_code
_entity_poly.pdbx_strand_id
1 'polypeptide(L)'
;DWNPQTEDTAALLSKLEAGLETYRQDYAAYYEACKRPDSPAMRDPNPTVILIPGVGMIAWGKNKSESRVTAEFYTCAVEVMRGAEAIDEYIALPRQEAFDIEYWALEEAKLRRMPPEQEFAREVVVVIGAGSGIGKAVAHRVAKEGAQVVCADLNKSGAEETAKELTGKYGQGIGVAGSGISSCGPAIAVSVDITNRQSVRDMFREIMLAYGGVDRVIVTAGIFVPPDKAGNIPDEKWGLTFNINVVGGFLVSDEARKIWEAQGLKGSLVLTTSVNGVVSKKGSVAYDTSKAAANHLVRELAIELSPLVRVNGLAPATVVEGSSMFPRDRVISSLTKYNIAFSEGEDTEALRSKLSEFYAQRTLTKSPITLNDQAEGAYLLASERLGKTTGQVIAVDGGLHEAFLR
;
A
#
# COMPACT_ATOMS: atom_id res chain seq x y z
N ASP A 1 -10.07 19.74 25.55
CA ASP A 1 -9.66 21.08 26.04
C ASP A 1 -8.23 21.48 25.67
N TRP A 2 -7.80 21.26 24.42
CA TRP A 2 -6.55 21.82 23.91
C TRP A 2 -6.79 23.23 23.36
N ASN A 3 -5.88 24.18 23.62
CA ASN A 3 -5.97 25.54 23.13
C ASN A 3 -4.86 25.84 22.09
N PRO A 4 -5.19 25.98 20.79
CA PRO A 4 -4.21 26.27 19.74
C PRO A 4 -3.46 27.59 19.89
N GLN A 5 -3.96 28.53 20.71
CA GLN A 5 -3.34 29.85 20.89
C GLN A 5 -2.23 29.83 21.94
N THR A 6 -2.25 28.87 22.85
CA THR A 6 -1.37 28.86 24.04
C THR A 6 -0.62 27.54 24.23
N GLU A 7 -1.00 26.49 23.53
CA GLU A 7 -0.44 25.14 23.67
C GLU A 7 0.11 24.63 22.34
N ASP A 8 1.16 23.81 22.42
CA ASP A 8 1.82 23.25 21.24
C ASP A 8 1.26 21.87 20.85
N THR A 9 1.84 21.27 19.81
CA THR A 9 1.46 19.95 19.31
C THR A 9 1.76 18.83 20.32
N ALA A 10 2.80 18.96 21.15
CA ALA A 10 3.12 17.95 22.15
C ALA A 10 2.03 17.90 23.24
N ALA A 11 1.55 19.06 23.67
CA ALA A 11 0.41 19.18 24.57
C ALA A 11 -0.88 18.60 23.95
N LEU A 12 -1.11 18.82 22.64
CA LEU A 12 -2.24 18.22 21.94
C LEU A 12 -2.18 16.68 21.99
N LEU A 13 -1.03 16.09 21.66
CA LEU A 13 -0.85 14.63 21.64
C LEU A 13 -1.07 14.02 23.04
N SER A 14 -0.49 14.61 24.08
CA SER A 14 -0.68 14.14 25.46
C SER A 14 -2.15 14.21 25.91
N LYS A 15 -2.86 15.29 25.56
CA LYS A 15 -4.29 15.42 25.84
C LYS A 15 -5.14 14.45 25.03
N LEU A 16 -4.77 14.16 23.78
CA LEU A 16 -5.44 13.15 22.96
C LEU A 16 -5.30 11.76 23.58
N GLU A 17 -4.10 11.36 24.00
CA GLU A 17 -3.88 10.06 24.66
C GLU A 17 -4.73 9.91 25.94
N ALA A 18 -4.68 10.91 26.82
CA ALA A 18 -5.48 10.92 28.05
C ALA A 18 -7.01 10.95 27.77
N GLY A 19 -7.42 11.72 26.76
CA GLY A 19 -8.81 11.82 26.34
C GLY A 19 -9.35 10.52 25.75
N LEU A 20 -8.55 9.81 24.96
CA LEU A 20 -8.90 8.49 24.42
C LEU A 20 -9.10 7.47 25.54
N GLU A 21 -8.24 7.47 26.56
CA GLU A 21 -8.39 6.57 27.70
C GLU A 21 -9.65 6.89 28.51
N THR A 22 -9.90 8.18 28.77
CA THR A 22 -11.12 8.63 29.45
C THR A 22 -12.37 8.24 28.66
N TYR A 23 -12.38 8.46 27.34
CA TYR A 23 -13.50 8.08 26.48
C TYR A 23 -13.81 6.59 26.54
N ARG A 24 -12.77 5.72 26.54
CA ARG A 24 -12.97 4.27 26.66
C ARG A 24 -13.58 3.88 28.00
N GLN A 25 -13.14 4.52 29.08
CA GLN A 25 -13.68 4.29 30.43
C GLN A 25 -15.14 4.75 30.53
N ASP A 26 -15.45 5.93 29.99
CA ASP A 26 -16.81 6.47 29.93
C ASP A 26 -17.74 5.59 29.10
N TYR A 27 -17.26 5.11 27.94
CA TYR A 27 -18.00 4.18 27.09
C TYR A 27 -18.27 2.84 27.79
N ALA A 28 -17.27 2.29 28.49
CA ALA A 28 -17.43 1.08 29.28
C ALA A 28 -18.44 1.27 30.42
N ALA A 29 -18.39 2.40 31.13
CA ALA A 29 -19.34 2.72 32.18
C ALA A 29 -20.77 2.89 31.63
N TYR A 30 -20.92 3.52 30.47
CA TYR A 30 -22.19 3.62 29.74
C TYR A 30 -22.73 2.23 29.36
N TYR A 31 -21.89 1.37 28.78
CA TYR A 31 -22.27 0.00 28.44
C TYR A 31 -22.72 -0.79 29.66
N GLU A 32 -21.95 -0.77 30.75
CA GLU A 32 -22.29 -1.49 31.98
C GLU A 32 -23.58 -0.99 32.64
N ALA A 33 -23.84 0.33 32.58
CA ALA A 33 -25.04 0.92 33.16
C ALA A 33 -26.32 0.63 32.35
N CYS A 34 -26.21 0.44 31.03
CA CYS A 34 -27.37 0.30 30.12
C CYS A 34 -27.58 -1.13 29.58
N LYS A 35 -26.58 -2.02 29.67
CA LYS A 35 -26.71 -3.39 29.16
C LYS A 35 -27.79 -4.19 29.87
N ARG A 36 -28.40 -5.07 29.12
CA ARG A 36 -29.35 -6.09 29.57
C ARG A 36 -28.66 -7.47 29.56
N PRO A 37 -29.22 -8.49 30.23
CA PRO A 37 -28.64 -9.83 30.25
C PRO A 37 -28.41 -10.46 28.86
N ASP A 38 -29.17 -10.03 27.85
CA ASP A 38 -29.13 -10.49 26.46
C ASP A 38 -28.44 -9.50 25.49
N SER A 39 -27.84 -8.42 25.99
CA SER A 39 -27.15 -7.45 25.14
C SER A 39 -25.91 -8.07 24.46
N PRO A 40 -25.59 -7.69 23.21
CA PRO A 40 -24.34 -8.05 22.56
C PRO A 40 -23.12 -7.58 23.36
N ALA A 41 -21.96 -8.19 23.10
CA ALA A 41 -20.70 -7.77 23.69
C ALA A 41 -20.38 -6.30 23.36
N MET A 42 -19.70 -5.62 24.28
CA MET A 42 -19.27 -4.23 24.11
C MET A 42 -18.50 -4.06 22.79
N ARG A 43 -18.86 -3.04 22.02
CA ARG A 43 -18.18 -2.68 20.79
C ARG A 43 -16.81 -2.08 21.07
N ASP A 44 -16.05 -1.81 20.01
CA ASP A 44 -14.81 -1.05 20.09
C ASP A 44 -15.08 0.29 20.79
N PRO A 45 -14.50 0.55 21.97
CA PRO A 45 -14.77 1.74 22.75
C PRO A 45 -13.94 2.95 22.30
N ASN A 46 -13.31 2.91 21.11
CA ASN A 46 -12.58 4.05 20.55
C ASN A 46 -13.52 5.02 19.81
N PRO A 47 -13.30 6.35 19.89
CA PRO A 47 -14.11 7.32 19.18
C PRO A 47 -13.86 7.25 17.67
N THR A 48 -14.93 7.30 16.88
CA THR A 48 -14.85 7.37 15.42
C THR A 48 -14.81 8.81 14.90
N VAL A 49 -15.05 9.80 15.78
CA VAL A 49 -14.94 11.24 15.48
C VAL A 49 -14.17 11.93 16.59
N ILE A 50 -13.19 12.74 16.21
CA ILE A 50 -12.43 13.61 17.12
C ILE A 50 -12.52 15.05 16.60
N LEU A 51 -12.95 15.96 17.48
CA LEU A 51 -12.93 17.40 17.22
C LEU A 51 -11.70 18.02 17.87
N ILE A 52 -10.91 18.73 17.07
CA ILE A 52 -9.70 19.42 17.52
C ILE A 52 -9.89 20.92 17.31
N PRO A 53 -10.00 21.72 18.40
CA PRO A 53 -10.19 23.17 18.29
C PRO A 53 -9.14 23.83 17.40
N GLY A 54 -9.55 24.69 16.46
CA GLY A 54 -8.65 25.37 15.53
C GLY A 54 -8.08 24.51 14.39
N VAL A 55 -8.33 23.19 14.39
CA VAL A 55 -7.93 22.29 13.30
C VAL A 55 -9.17 21.78 12.54
N GLY A 56 -10.14 21.22 13.25
CA GLY A 56 -11.37 20.69 12.66
C GLY A 56 -11.73 19.30 13.16
N MET A 57 -12.38 18.53 12.30
CA MET A 57 -12.89 17.19 12.59
C MET A 57 -12.04 16.12 11.90
N ILE A 58 -11.69 15.08 12.64
CA ILE A 58 -11.09 13.86 12.12
C ILE A 58 -12.10 12.73 12.31
N ALA A 59 -12.46 12.05 11.23
CA ALA A 59 -13.37 10.91 11.27
C ALA A 59 -12.67 9.64 10.77
N TRP A 60 -12.95 8.54 11.45
CA TRP A 60 -12.35 7.24 11.22
C TRP A 60 -13.42 6.25 10.74
N GLY A 61 -12.98 5.24 10.01
CA GLY A 61 -13.81 4.14 9.53
C GLY A 61 -12.93 3.03 8.97
N LYS A 62 -13.51 1.87 8.67
CA LYS A 62 -12.73 0.71 8.17
C LYS A 62 -12.16 0.95 6.78
N ASN A 63 -12.72 1.91 6.05
CA ASN A 63 -12.28 2.33 4.73
C ASN A 63 -12.67 3.80 4.52
N LYS A 64 -12.24 4.35 3.38
CA LYS A 64 -12.49 5.76 3.08
C LYS A 64 -13.98 6.10 3.00
N SER A 65 -14.80 5.22 2.42
CA SER A 65 -16.24 5.43 2.33
C SER A 65 -16.88 5.55 3.71
N GLU A 66 -16.56 4.64 4.64
CA GLU A 66 -17.11 4.67 5.99
C GLU A 66 -16.65 5.91 6.75
N SER A 67 -15.36 6.29 6.66
CA SER A 67 -14.86 7.52 7.31
C SER A 67 -15.59 8.79 6.83
N ARG A 68 -15.96 8.85 5.54
CA ARG A 68 -16.69 9.99 4.95
C ARG A 68 -18.13 10.03 5.42
N VAL A 69 -18.78 8.86 5.52
CA VAL A 69 -20.12 8.73 6.07
C VAL A 69 -20.15 9.12 7.54
N THR A 70 -19.19 8.66 8.34
CA THR A 70 -19.03 9.05 9.75
C THR A 70 -18.92 10.57 9.90
N ALA A 71 -18.04 11.21 9.11
CA ALA A 71 -17.89 12.66 9.11
C ALA A 71 -19.19 13.38 8.69
N GLU A 72 -19.90 12.88 7.69
CA GLU A 72 -21.14 13.49 7.20
C GLU A 72 -22.27 13.41 8.23
N PHE A 73 -22.46 12.25 8.86
CA PHE A 73 -23.42 12.11 9.95
C PHE A 73 -23.10 13.04 11.11
N TYR A 74 -21.83 13.16 11.49
CA TYR A 74 -21.44 14.05 12.56
C TYR A 74 -21.61 15.53 12.19
N THR A 75 -21.34 15.90 10.94
CA THR A 75 -21.62 17.26 10.43
C THR A 75 -23.12 17.57 10.51
N CYS A 76 -23.98 16.62 10.11
CA CYS A 76 -25.42 16.76 10.24
C CYS A 76 -25.85 16.92 11.71
N ALA A 77 -25.25 16.15 12.63
CA ALA A 77 -25.52 16.27 14.06
C ALA A 77 -25.17 17.67 14.59
N VAL A 78 -24.03 18.23 14.18
CA VAL A 78 -23.63 19.61 14.54
C VAL A 78 -24.67 20.62 14.05
N GLU A 79 -25.17 20.46 12.83
CA GLU A 79 -26.19 21.34 12.27
C GLU A 79 -27.54 21.23 12.99
N VAL A 80 -27.94 20.01 13.38
CA VAL A 80 -29.15 19.79 14.19
C VAL A 80 -29.01 20.42 15.57
N MET A 81 -27.87 20.21 16.26
CA MET A 81 -27.60 20.83 17.56
C MET A 81 -27.62 22.37 17.44
N ARG A 82 -26.96 22.93 16.43
CA ARG A 82 -26.95 24.38 16.18
C ARG A 82 -28.35 24.93 15.91
N GLY A 83 -29.17 24.20 15.13
CA GLY A 83 -30.54 24.59 14.81
C GLY A 83 -31.46 24.53 16.03
N ALA A 84 -31.31 23.52 16.88
CA ALA A 84 -32.02 23.42 18.15
C ALA A 84 -31.66 24.60 19.06
N GLU A 85 -30.37 24.81 19.32
CA GLU A 85 -29.80 25.89 20.16
C GLU A 85 -30.17 27.31 19.69
N ALA A 86 -30.56 27.48 18.42
CA ALA A 86 -31.05 28.75 17.92
C ALA A 86 -32.50 29.06 18.37
N ILE A 87 -33.24 28.05 18.84
CA ILE A 87 -34.64 28.14 19.29
C ILE A 87 -34.71 27.93 20.81
N ASP A 88 -34.12 26.84 21.31
CA ASP A 88 -34.09 26.44 22.72
C ASP A 88 -32.90 25.48 22.97
N GLU A 89 -32.72 24.98 24.19
CA GLU A 89 -31.62 24.06 24.52
C GLU A 89 -31.69 22.71 23.78
N TYR A 90 -30.56 22.23 23.26
CA TYR A 90 -30.48 20.88 22.70
C TYR A 90 -30.53 19.82 23.80
N ILE A 91 -31.48 18.88 23.68
CA ILE A 91 -31.60 17.74 24.58
C ILE A 91 -31.31 16.45 23.81
N ALA A 92 -30.29 15.71 24.25
CA ALA A 92 -29.95 14.41 23.69
C ALA A 92 -30.95 13.32 24.12
N LEU A 93 -30.99 12.21 23.37
CA LEU A 93 -31.77 11.03 23.74
C LEU A 93 -31.33 10.48 25.11
N PRO A 94 -32.26 9.94 25.93
CA PRO A 94 -31.90 9.21 27.14
C PRO A 94 -30.90 8.09 26.84
N ARG A 95 -29.90 7.89 27.71
CA ARG A 95 -28.82 6.91 27.50
C ARG A 95 -29.34 5.49 27.21
N GLN A 96 -30.40 5.05 27.88
CA GLN A 96 -30.96 3.72 27.62
C GLN A 96 -31.56 3.60 26.21
N GLU A 97 -32.22 4.64 25.71
CA GLU A 97 -32.79 4.63 24.36
C GLU A 97 -31.69 4.65 23.30
N ALA A 98 -30.64 5.46 23.51
CA ALA A 98 -29.46 5.44 22.66
C ALA A 98 -28.80 4.05 22.64
N PHE A 99 -28.71 3.39 23.79
CA PHE A 99 -28.15 2.04 23.93
C PHE A 99 -28.99 1.00 23.17
N ASP A 100 -30.32 1.05 23.32
CA ASP A 100 -31.22 0.10 22.68
C ASP A 100 -31.19 0.23 21.13
N ILE A 101 -30.85 1.41 20.59
CA ILE A 101 -30.58 1.63 19.15
C ILE A 101 -29.21 1.08 18.76
N GLU A 102 -28.17 1.43 19.51
CA GLU A 102 -26.79 1.06 19.19
C GLU A 102 -26.58 -0.46 19.24
N TYR A 103 -27.11 -1.11 20.28
CA TYR A 103 -26.97 -2.54 20.57
C TYR A 103 -28.17 -3.37 20.11
N TRP A 104 -28.91 -2.87 19.11
CA TRP A 104 -30.10 -3.55 18.59
C TRP A 104 -29.79 -4.96 18.05
N ALA A 105 -30.44 -5.98 18.62
CA ALA A 105 -30.12 -7.39 18.36
C ALA A 105 -30.28 -7.82 16.89
N LEU A 106 -31.19 -7.19 16.13
CA LEU A 106 -31.37 -7.50 14.71
C LEU A 106 -30.23 -6.96 13.84
N GLU A 107 -29.67 -5.81 14.18
CA GLU A 107 -28.48 -5.31 13.49
C GLU A 107 -27.27 -6.18 13.83
N GLU A 108 -27.12 -6.60 15.09
CA GLU A 108 -26.08 -7.56 15.51
C GLU A 108 -26.19 -8.89 14.72
N ALA A 109 -27.41 -9.41 14.55
CA ALA A 109 -27.64 -10.62 13.76
C ALA A 109 -27.27 -10.44 12.28
N LYS A 110 -27.44 -9.24 11.73
CA LYS A 110 -27.02 -8.88 10.37
C LYS A 110 -25.50 -8.76 10.26
N LEU A 111 -24.84 -8.12 11.23
CA LEU A 111 -23.38 -8.00 11.29
C LEU A 111 -22.71 -9.37 11.36
N ARG A 112 -23.25 -10.31 12.15
CA ARG A 112 -22.77 -11.71 12.24
C ARG A 112 -22.88 -12.50 10.93
N ARG A 113 -23.73 -12.07 10.00
CA ARG A 113 -23.90 -12.70 8.68
C ARG A 113 -22.99 -12.10 7.62
N MET A 114 -22.27 -11.03 7.93
CA MET A 114 -21.31 -10.45 6.99
C MET A 114 -20.15 -11.44 6.75
N PRO A 115 -19.57 -11.44 5.54
CA PRO A 115 -18.38 -12.24 5.28
C PRO A 115 -17.23 -11.81 6.22
N PRO A 116 -16.27 -12.71 6.49
CA PRO A 116 -15.05 -12.36 7.20
C PRO A 116 -14.37 -11.16 6.56
N GLU A 117 -13.68 -10.39 7.40
CA GLU A 117 -12.91 -9.24 6.96
C GLU A 117 -11.79 -9.69 5.99
N GLN A 118 -11.58 -8.90 4.94
CA GLN A 118 -10.58 -9.19 3.92
C GLN A 118 -9.16 -8.95 4.46
N GLU A 119 -8.16 -9.60 3.86
CA GLU A 119 -6.78 -9.60 4.38
C GLU A 119 -6.17 -8.19 4.55
N PHE A 120 -6.49 -7.25 3.65
CA PHE A 120 -5.99 -5.87 3.69
C PHE A 120 -7.09 -4.86 4.00
N ALA A 121 -8.22 -5.30 4.56
CA ALA A 121 -9.21 -4.35 5.05
C ALA A 121 -8.57 -3.47 6.14
N ARG A 122 -8.90 -2.17 6.12
CA ARG A 122 -8.35 -1.14 7.02
C ARG A 122 -6.87 -0.80 6.83
N GLU A 123 -6.23 -1.38 5.82
CA GLU A 123 -4.80 -1.16 5.58
C GLU A 123 -4.60 -0.17 4.42
N VAL A 124 -3.65 0.74 4.61
CA VAL A 124 -3.14 1.66 3.60
C VAL A 124 -1.89 1.04 2.97
N VAL A 125 -2.01 0.66 1.70
CA VAL A 125 -0.95 -0.01 0.95
C VAL A 125 -0.38 0.93 -0.11
N VAL A 126 0.89 1.27 0.03
CA VAL A 126 1.64 2.10 -0.92
C VAL A 126 2.35 1.20 -1.92
N VAL A 127 2.03 1.35 -3.20
CA VAL A 127 2.68 0.61 -4.28
C VAL A 127 3.48 1.59 -5.12
N ILE A 128 4.81 1.51 -5.05
CA ILE A 128 5.72 2.39 -5.80
C ILE A 128 6.18 1.71 -7.07
N GLY A 129 6.00 2.37 -8.21
CA GLY A 129 6.07 1.77 -9.55
C GLY A 129 4.71 1.23 -10.02
N ALA A 130 3.61 1.75 -9.48
CA ALA A 130 2.25 1.28 -9.76
C ALA A 130 1.71 1.67 -11.13
N GLY A 131 2.40 2.52 -11.89
CA GLY A 131 1.89 3.02 -13.17
C GLY A 131 1.89 1.99 -14.30
N SER A 132 2.59 0.87 -14.15
CA SER A 132 2.64 -0.20 -15.17
C SER A 132 3.12 -1.54 -14.60
N GLY A 133 3.08 -2.59 -15.42
CA GLY A 133 3.72 -3.88 -15.14
C GLY A 133 3.36 -4.46 -13.77
N ILE A 134 4.38 -4.92 -13.03
CA ILE A 134 4.22 -5.63 -11.75
C ILE A 134 3.52 -4.73 -10.73
N GLY A 135 3.92 -3.45 -10.61
CA GLY A 135 3.32 -2.55 -9.64
C GLY A 135 1.82 -2.33 -9.89
N LYS A 136 1.41 -2.16 -11.14
CA LYS A 136 -0.01 -2.07 -11.50
C LYS A 136 -0.77 -3.34 -11.08
N ALA A 137 -0.22 -4.52 -11.38
CA ALA A 137 -0.84 -5.78 -10.98
C ALA A 137 -0.91 -5.96 -9.47
N VAL A 138 0.12 -5.55 -8.72
CA VAL A 138 0.14 -5.52 -7.25
C VAL A 138 -0.96 -4.61 -6.71
N ALA A 139 -1.10 -3.39 -7.25
CA ALA A 139 -2.13 -2.44 -6.82
C ALA A 139 -3.55 -3.03 -6.98
N HIS A 140 -3.84 -3.66 -8.13
CA HIS A 140 -5.09 -4.40 -8.35
C HIS A 140 -5.27 -5.59 -7.41
N ARG A 141 -4.19 -6.31 -7.11
CA ARG A 141 -4.22 -7.49 -6.24
C ARG A 141 -4.54 -7.15 -4.78
N VAL A 142 -3.93 -6.10 -4.23
CA VAL A 142 -4.16 -5.67 -2.84
C VAL A 142 -5.50 -4.96 -2.68
N ALA A 143 -5.95 -4.19 -3.68
CA ALA A 143 -7.28 -3.57 -3.69
C ALA A 143 -8.41 -4.62 -3.66
N LYS A 144 -8.21 -5.78 -4.31
CA LYS A 144 -9.15 -6.91 -4.24
C LYS A 144 -9.38 -7.42 -2.82
N GLU A 145 -8.45 -7.16 -1.91
CA GLU A 145 -8.47 -7.60 -0.50
C GLU A 145 -8.80 -6.45 0.45
N GLY A 146 -9.39 -5.35 -0.04
CA GLY A 146 -9.94 -4.28 0.79
C GLY A 146 -8.98 -3.14 1.13
N ALA A 147 -7.74 -3.17 0.60
CA ALA A 147 -6.74 -2.13 0.82
C ALA A 147 -7.21 -0.75 0.33
N GLN A 148 -6.84 0.31 1.06
CA GLN A 148 -6.77 1.65 0.50
C GLN A 148 -5.43 1.80 -0.22
N VAL A 149 -5.45 2.05 -1.53
CA VAL A 149 -4.25 1.89 -2.38
C VAL A 149 -3.68 3.23 -2.80
N VAL A 150 -2.40 3.43 -2.54
CA VAL A 150 -1.64 4.54 -3.10
C VAL A 150 -0.85 4.05 -4.30
N CYS A 151 -1.27 4.46 -5.49
CA CYS A 151 -0.53 4.23 -6.73
C CYS A 151 0.55 5.31 -6.86
N ALA A 152 1.79 4.98 -6.51
CA ALA A 152 2.92 5.90 -6.61
C ALA A 152 3.81 5.56 -7.81
N ASP A 153 4.19 6.56 -8.60
CA ASP A 153 5.10 6.35 -9.75
C ASP A 153 5.80 7.66 -10.16
N LEU A 154 6.96 7.56 -10.81
CA LEU A 154 7.58 8.70 -11.47
C LEU A 154 6.69 9.18 -12.63
N ASN A 155 6.10 8.23 -13.38
CA ASN A 155 5.11 8.50 -14.40
C ASN A 155 3.73 8.75 -13.77
N LYS A 156 3.45 10.00 -13.43
CA LYS A 156 2.19 10.42 -12.80
C LYS A 156 0.95 9.95 -13.56
N SER A 157 0.94 10.02 -14.89
CA SER A 157 -0.25 9.66 -15.68
C SER A 157 -0.58 8.17 -15.59
N GLY A 158 0.43 7.29 -15.57
CA GLY A 158 0.21 5.84 -15.40
C GLY A 158 -0.30 5.50 -13.99
N ALA A 159 0.19 6.20 -12.97
CA ALA A 159 -0.33 6.07 -11.60
C ALA A 159 -1.80 6.52 -11.51
N GLU A 160 -2.14 7.67 -12.13
CA GLU A 160 -3.52 8.18 -12.20
C GLU A 160 -4.46 7.23 -12.93
N GLU A 161 -4.03 6.65 -14.05
CA GLU A 161 -4.81 5.63 -14.78
C GLU A 161 -5.10 4.42 -13.89
N THR A 162 -4.08 3.89 -13.21
CA THR A 162 -4.26 2.75 -12.30
C THR A 162 -5.20 3.09 -11.15
N ALA A 163 -5.06 4.25 -10.50
CA ALA A 163 -5.97 4.68 -9.44
C ALA A 163 -7.42 4.87 -9.94
N LYS A 164 -7.60 5.39 -11.16
CA LYS A 164 -8.92 5.52 -11.81
C LYS A 164 -9.56 4.16 -12.12
N GLU A 165 -8.79 3.19 -12.59
CA GLU A 165 -9.29 1.82 -12.80
C GLU A 165 -9.77 1.19 -11.49
N LEU A 166 -8.99 1.31 -10.42
CA LEU A 166 -9.37 0.82 -9.09
C LEU A 166 -10.63 1.51 -8.60
N THR A 167 -10.69 2.84 -8.69
CA THR A 167 -11.88 3.61 -8.28
C THR A 167 -13.10 3.29 -9.14
N GLY A 168 -12.92 3.05 -10.45
CA GLY A 168 -14.00 2.63 -11.34
C GLY A 168 -14.54 1.24 -11.00
N LYS A 169 -13.68 0.34 -10.52
CA LYS A 169 -14.06 -1.03 -10.13
C LYS A 169 -14.70 -1.12 -8.75
N TYR A 170 -14.16 -0.41 -7.77
CA TYR A 170 -14.61 -0.47 -6.36
C TYR A 170 -15.54 0.67 -5.97
N GLY A 171 -15.72 1.65 -6.85
CA GLY A 171 -16.49 2.87 -6.62
C GLY A 171 -15.71 3.91 -5.81
N GLN A 172 -16.14 5.17 -5.92
CA GLN A 172 -15.66 6.27 -5.07
C GLN A 172 -16.01 6.07 -3.58
N GLY A 173 -16.96 5.16 -3.30
CA GLY A 173 -17.62 5.06 -2.01
C GLY A 173 -18.75 6.09 -1.85
N ILE A 174 -19.53 5.92 -0.79
CA ILE A 174 -20.58 6.84 -0.35
C ILE A 174 -20.04 7.87 0.65
N GLY A 175 -20.88 8.87 0.95
CA GLY A 175 -20.52 10.06 1.70
C GLY A 175 -19.82 11.12 0.83
N VAL A 176 -19.73 12.36 1.29
CA VAL A 176 -19.03 13.46 0.56
C VAL A 176 -18.03 14.28 1.38
N ALA A 177 -17.82 13.93 2.64
CA ALA A 177 -16.90 14.65 3.52
C ALA A 177 -15.42 14.52 3.10
N GLY A 178 -14.60 15.44 3.63
CA GLY A 178 -13.17 15.59 3.32
C GLY A 178 -12.86 16.84 2.48
N SER A 179 -11.58 17.15 2.33
CA SER A 179 -11.12 18.30 1.54
C SER A 179 -9.77 18.01 0.88
N GLY A 180 -9.55 18.60 -0.31
CA GLY A 180 -8.33 18.36 -1.08
C GLY A 180 -8.11 16.86 -1.34
N ILE A 181 -6.92 16.36 -1.01
CA ILE A 181 -6.60 14.94 -1.19
C ILE A 181 -7.37 14.01 -0.23
N SER A 182 -7.89 14.54 0.89
CA SER A 182 -8.65 13.74 1.86
C SER A 182 -10.10 13.47 1.43
N SER A 183 -10.60 14.07 0.34
CA SER A 183 -11.89 13.69 -0.26
C SER A 183 -11.76 12.53 -1.27
N CYS A 184 -10.65 11.79 -1.22
CA CYS A 184 -10.37 10.65 -2.10
C CYS A 184 -11.31 9.46 -1.88
N GLY A 185 -11.21 8.48 -2.78
CA GLY A 185 -11.87 7.19 -2.69
C GLY A 185 -10.90 6.10 -2.22
N PRO A 186 -11.10 4.84 -2.63
CA PRO A 186 -10.26 3.72 -2.20
C PRO A 186 -8.87 3.71 -2.83
N ALA A 187 -8.61 4.56 -3.83
CA ALA A 187 -7.29 4.71 -4.42
C ALA A 187 -6.94 6.17 -4.72
N ILE A 188 -5.66 6.51 -4.59
CA ILE A 188 -5.09 7.79 -5.04
C ILE A 188 -3.86 7.54 -5.91
N ALA A 189 -3.47 8.55 -6.68
CA ALA A 189 -2.23 8.56 -7.42
C ALA A 189 -1.30 9.66 -6.90
N VAL A 190 -0.03 9.34 -6.71
CA VAL A 190 1.00 10.29 -6.24
C VAL A 190 2.24 10.16 -7.12
N SER A 191 2.86 11.28 -7.47
CA SER A 191 4.12 11.26 -8.23
C SER A 191 5.31 11.16 -7.28
N VAL A 192 6.27 10.28 -7.57
CA VAL A 192 7.47 10.13 -6.75
C VAL A 192 8.71 9.80 -7.58
N ASP A 193 9.79 10.53 -7.34
CA ASP A 193 11.14 10.12 -7.69
C ASP A 193 11.81 9.54 -6.44
N ILE A 194 11.91 8.20 -6.38
CA ILE A 194 12.50 7.52 -5.22
C ILE A 194 13.99 7.80 -5.04
N THR A 195 14.67 8.38 -6.02
CA THR A 195 16.08 8.81 -5.88
C THR A 195 16.20 10.18 -5.20
N ASN A 196 15.08 10.89 -5.03
CA ASN A 196 15.01 12.18 -4.37
C ASN A 196 14.28 12.07 -3.03
N ARG A 197 15.03 12.24 -1.93
CA ARG A 197 14.49 12.14 -0.56
C ARG A 197 13.35 13.13 -0.28
N GLN A 198 13.39 14.35 -0.83
CA GLN A 198 12.31 15.31 -0.64
C GLN A 198 11.03 14.85 -1.37
N SER A 199 11.17 14.31 -2.58
CA SER A 199 10.03 13.73 -3.31
C SER A 199 9.37 12.58 -2.54
N VAL A 200 10.17 11.71 -1.90
CA VAL A 200 9.66 10.64 -1.02
C VAL A 200 8.91 11.20 0.20
N ARG A 201 9.42 12.26 0.83
CA ARG A 201 8.74 12.93 1.96
C ARG A 201 7.41 13.54 1.54
N ASP A 202 7.39 14.21 0.40
CA ASP A 202 6.18 14.86 -0.13
C ASP A 202 5.11 13.81 -0.46
N MET A 203 5.53 12.67 -1.05
CA MET A 203 4.64 11.53 -1.28
C MET A 203 4.01 11.04 0.03
N PHE A 204 4.80 10.76 1.06
CA PHE A 204 4.26 10.29 2.35
C PHE A 204 3.36 11.33 3.03
N ARG A 205 3.66 12.62 2.90
CA ARG A 205 2.79 13.69 3.39
C ARG A 205 1.42 13.65 2.72
N GLU A 206 1.37 13.50 1.40
CA GLU A 206 0.10 13.36 0.67
C GLU A 206 -0.70 12.14 1.15
N ILE A 207 -0.03 11.02 1.41
CA ILE A 207 -0.67 9.78 1.90
C ILE A 207 -1.27 9.97 3.29
N MET A 208 -0.52 10.58 4.21
CA MET A 208 -1.02 10.86 5.56
C MET A 208 -2.22 11.82 5.53
N LEU A 209 -2.23 12.82 4.65
CA LEU A 209 -3.38 13.70 4.46
C LEU A 209 -4.59 12.98 3.85
N ALA A 210 -4.37 11.99 2.99
CA ALA A 210 -5.43 11.24 2.33
C ALA A 210 -6.08 10.19 3.26
N TYR A 211 -5.24 9.41 3.96
CA TYR A 211 -5.66 8.20 4.67
C TYR A 211 -5.27 8.14 6.15
N GLY A 212 -4.49 9.10 6.66
CA GLY A 212 -4.12 9.18 8.08
C GLY A 212 -2.89 8.35 8.48
N GLY A 213 -2.35 7.52 7.60
CA GLY A 213 -1.18 6.68 7.91
C GLY A 213 -0.73 5.79 6.75
N VAL A 214 0.24 4.92 7.03
CA VAL A 214 0.79 3.90 6.13
C VAL A 214 1.02 2.61 6.87
N ASP A 215 0.54 1.49 6.33
CA ASP A 215 0.72 0.17 6.94
C ASP A 215 1.71 -0.68 6.14
N ARG A 216 1.59 -0.66 4.80
CA ARG A 216 2.40 -1.50 3.92
C ARG A 216 3.03 -0.67 2.80
N VAL A 217 4.29 -0.93 2.50
CA VAL A 217 4.99 -0.33 1.35
C VAL A 217 5.56 -1.43 0.46
N ILE A 218 5.21 -1.40 -0.82
CA ILE A 218 5.68 -2.34 -1.84
C ILE A 218 6.40 -1.54 -2.93
N VAL A 219 7.71 -1.70 -3.02
CA VAL A 219 8.55 -1.00 -4.01
C VAL A 219 8.82 -1.92 -5.19
N THR A 220 8.08 -1.72 -6.28
CA THR A 220 8.30 -2.43 -7.55
C THR A 220 9.17 -1.67 -8.53
N ALA A 221 9.40 -0.37 -8.29
CA ALA A 221 10.27 0.47 -9.10
C ALA A 221 11.69 -0.11 -9.21
N GLY A 222 12.21 -0.13 -10.44
CA GLY A 222 13.54 -0.64 -10.73
C GLY A 222 13.89 -0.43 -12.20
N ILE A 223 15.18 -0.39 -12.51
CA ILE A 223 15.67 -0.16 -13.87
C ILE A 223 16.71 -1.21 -14.27
N PHE A 224 16.65 -1.60 -15.54
CA PHE A 224 17.73 -2.29 -16.24
C PHE A 224 18.21 -1.39 -17.38
N VAL A 225 19.48 -0.98 -17.33
CA VAL A 225 20.11 -0.24 -18.43
C VAL A 225 21.00 -1.20 -19.21
N PRO A 226 20.71 -1.49 -20.50
CA PRO A 226 21.55 -2.36 -21.31
C PRO A 226 22.90 -1.69 -21.62
N PRO A 227 23.98 -2.48 -21.77
CA PRO A 227 25.24 -1.99 -22.32
C PRO A 227 25.06 -1.53 -23.78
N ASP A 228 25.99 -0.72 -24.26
CA ASP A 228 26.07 -0.34 -25.67
C ASP A 228 26.47 -1.52 -26.57
N LYS A 229 26.55 -1.29 -27.89
CA LYS A 229 26.93 -2.32 -28.87
C LYS A 229 28.35 -2.87 -28.67
N ALA A 230 29.24 -2.12 -28.02
CA ALA A 230 30.59 -2.56 -27.67
C ALA A 230 30.65 -3.31 -26.32
N GLY A 231 29.53 -3.36 -25.59
CA GLY A 231 29.44 -4.00 -24.28
C GLY A 231 29.75 -3.07 -23.11
N ASN A 232 29.94 -1.77 -23.35
CA ASN A 232 30.29 -0.81 -22.32
C ASN A 232 29.03 -0.26 -21.63
N ILE A 233 29.13 -0.03 -20.32
CA ILE A 233 28.12 0.69 -19.53
C ILE A 233 28.79 1.98 -19.05
N PRO A 234 28.33 3.17 -19.47
CA PRO A 234 28.86 4.43 -18.97
C PRO A 234 28.69 4.55 -17.45
N ASP A 235 29.66 5.16 -16.76
CA ASP A 235 29.66 5.32 -15.29
C ASP A 235 28.36 5.98 -14.78
N GLU A 236 27.82 6.95 -15.51
CA GLU A 236 26.54 7.60 -15.17
C GLU A 236 25.37 6.61 -15.18
N LYS A 237 25.34 5.67 -16.13
CA LYS A 237 24.29 4.64 -16.23
C LYS A 237 24.47 3.57 -15.16
N TRP A 238 25.72 3.26 -14.80
CA TRP A 238 26.03 2.43 -13.64
C TRP A 238 25.50 3.06 -12.35
N GLY A 239 25.86 4.32 -12.09
CA GLY A 239 25.40 5.09 -10.93
C GLY A 239 23.87 5.20 -10.87
N LEU A 240 23.22 5.51 -11.99
CA LEU A 240 21.76 5.54 -12.09
C LEU A 240 21.12 4.20 -11.70
N THR A 241 21.70 3.09 -12.12
CA THR A 241 21.19 1.75 -11.81
C THR A 241 21.22 1.49 -10.30
N PHE A 242 22.31 1.83 -9.61
CA PHE A 242 22.41 1.71 -8.15
C PHE A 242 21.51 2.71 -7.41
N ASN A 243 21.43 3.95 -7.90
CA ASN A 243 20.57 4.98 -7.29
C ASN A 243 19.10 4.55 -7.27
N ILE A 244 18.61 3.95 -8.36
CA ILE A 244 17.22 3.48 -8.43
C ILE A 244 17.05 2.15 -7.69
N ASN A 245 17.86 1.13 -8.01
CA ASN A 245 17.63 -0.24 -7.53
C ASN A 245 18.01 -0.47 -6.07
N VAL A 246 18.86 0.37 -5.48
CA VAL A 246 19.37 0.21 -4.12
C VAL A 246 19.04 1.44 -3.27
N VAL A 247 19.56 2.61 -3.65
CA VAL A 247 19.41 3.83 -2.85
C VAL A 247 17.93 4.23 -2.72
N GLY A 248 17.16 4.11 -3.79
CA GLY A 248 15.73 4.44 -3.78
C GLY A 248 14.93 3.62 -2.76
N GLY A 249 15.17 2.31 -2.69
CA GLY A 249 14.56 1.44 -1.68
C GLY A 249 14.94 1.86 -0.25
N PHE A 250 16.21 2.21 -0.03
CA PHE A 250 16.67 2.73 1.27
C PHE A 250 15.99 4.06 1.64
N LEU A 251 15.93 5.03 0.73
CA LEU A 251 15.32 6.34 0.98
C LEU A 251 13.84 6.22 1.36
N VAL A 252 13.09 5.37 0.63
CA VAL A 252 11.69 5.07 0.95
C VAL A 252 11.57 4.45 2.34
N SER A 253 12.43 3.49 2.66
CA SER A 253 12.38 2.77 3.94
C SER A 253 12.68 3.67 5.13
N ASP A 254 13.70 4.53 5.01
CA ASP A 254 14.12 5.44 6.09
C ASP A 254 13.08 6.54 6.36
N GLU A 255 12.40 7.05 5.33
CA GLU A 255 11.30 8.01 5.56
C GLU A 255 10.03 7.31 6.06
N ALA A 256 9.72 6.10 5.60
CA ALA A 256 8.60 5.30 6.11
C ALA A 256 8.78 4.89 7.58
N ARG A 257 10.02 4.60 8.01
CA ARG A 257 10.37 4.26 9.40
C ARG A 257 9.80 5.27 10.40
N LYS A 258 9.98 6.56 10.14
CA LYS A 258 9.51 7.65 11.02
C LYS A 258 8.00 7.62 11.20
N ILE A 259 7.27 7.22 10.16
CA ILE A 259 5.82 7.13 10.17
C ILE A 259 5.37 5.91 10.97
N TRP A 260 5.98 4.75 10.74
CA TRP A 260 5.70 3.55 11.53
C TRP A 260 6.04 3.72 13.02
N GLU A 261 7.17 4.36 13.34
CA GLU A 261 7.54 4.71 14.71
C GLU A 261 6.51 5.64 15.36
N ALA A 262 6.07 6.68 14.66
CA ALA A 262 5.06 7.61 15.17
C ALA A 262 3.67 6.95 15.34
N GLN A 263 3.30 6.04 14.43
CA GLN A 263 2.05 5.29 14.52
C GLN A 263 2.08 4.23 15.64
N GLY A 264 3.26 3.67 15.95
CA GLY A 264 3.39 2.53 16.86
C GLY A 264 2.71 1.26 16.35
N LEU A 265 2.39 1.20 15.04
CA LEU A 265 1.73 0.07 14.39
C LEU A 265 2.73 -0.79 13.63
N LYS A 266 2.40 -2.08 13.51
CA LYS A 266 3.23 -3.01 12.73
C LYS A 266 3.11 -2.71 11.25
N GLY A 267 4.24 -2.81 10.53
CA GLY A 267 4.30 -2.59 9.10
C GLY A 267 4.85 -3.77 8.32
N SER A 268 4.74 -3.70 6.99
CA SER A 268 5.53 -4.55 6.07
C SER A 268 6.09 -3.75 4.91
N LEU A 269 7.34 -4.05 4.58
CA LEU A 269 8.05 -3.51 3.43
C LEU A 269 8.43 -4.66 2.49
N VAL A 270 8.05 -4.54 1.23
CA VAL A 270 8.45 -5.46 0.17
C VAL A 270 9.29 -4.72 -0.86
N LEU A 271 10.52 -5.17 -1.08
CA LEU A 271 11.39 -4.62 -2.12
C LEU A 271 11.50 -5.57 -3.30
N THR A 272 11.22 -5.10 -4.51
CA THR A 272 11.40 -5.92 -5.72
C THR A 272 12.87 -5.94 -6.13
N THR A 273 13.49 -7.08 -5.88
CA THR A 273 14.86 -7.42 -6.25
C THR A 273 14.88 -8.09 -7.64
N SER A 274 15.59 -9.21 -7.81
CA SER A 274 15.54 -10.07 -8.98
C SER A 274 16.32 -11.36 -8.71
N VAL A 275 15.97 -12.45 -9.40
CA VAL A 275 16.83 -13.65 -9.45
C VAL A 275 18.25 -13.35 -9.94
N ASN A 276 18.43 -12.29 -10.73
CA ASN A 276 19.75 -11.82 -11.15
C ASN A 276 20.64 -11.34 -10.00
N GLY A 277 20.09 -11.14 -8.80
CA GLY A 277 20.90 -10.90 -7.60
C GLY A 277 21.73 -12.11 -7.15
N VAL A 278 21.46 -13.29 -7.70
CA VAL A 278 22.25 -14.52 -7.49
C VAL A 278 22.61 -15.25 -8.79
N VAL A 279 21.96 -14.92 -9.91
CA VAL A 279 22.30 -15.43 -11.24
C VAL A 279 23.07 -14.37 -12.04
N SER A 280 24.32 -14.67 -12.37
CA SER A 280 25.16 -13.80 -13.20
C SER A 280 24.92 -14.03 -14.70
N LYS A 281 24.73 -12.96 -15.49
CA LYS A 281 24.55 -13.05 -16.95
C LYS A 281 25.45 -12.05 -17.69
N LYS A 282 25.87 -12.43 -18.89
CA LYS A 282 26.63 -11.52 -19.77
C LYS A 282 25.74 -10.36 -20.21
N GLY A 283 26.22 -9.13 -20.03
CA GLY A 283 25.53 -7.92 -20.46
C GLY A 283 24.56 -7.31 -19.42
N SER A 284 24.62 -7.75 -18.17
CA SER A 284 23.78 -7.22 -17.08
C SER A 284 24.57 -6.86 -15.82
N VAL A 285 25.89 -6.67 -15.92
CA VAL A 285 26.78 -6.50 -14.77
C VAL A 285 26.33 -5.42 -13.77
N ALA A 286 25.93 -4.22 -14.23
CA ALA A 286 25.43 -3.16 -13.34
C ALA A 286 24.11 -3.54 -12.66
N TYR A 287 23.22 -4.20 -13.41
CA TYR A 287 21.92 -4.63 -12.91
C TYR A 287 22.06 -5.76 -11.89
N ASP A 288 22.79 -6.82 -12.24
CA ASP A 288 22.99 -8.02 -11.40
C ASP A 288 23.65 -7.62 -10.08
N THR A 289 24.70 -6.80 -10.13
CA THR A 289 25.36 -6.26 -8.92
C THR A 289 24.42 -5.39 -8.09
N SER A 290 23.63 -4.50 -8.71
CA SER A 290 22.65 -3.69 -7.99
C SER A 290 21.55 -4.55 -7.33
N LYS A 291 21.12 -5.65 -7.95
CA LYS A 291 20.09 -6.54 -7.38
C LYS A 291 20.67 -7.47 -6.31
N ALA A 292 21.95 -7.83 -6.39
CA ALA A 292 22.66 -8.48 -5.29
C ALA A 292 22.77 -7.54 -4.07
N ALA A 293 23.10 -6.26 -4.30
CA ALA A 293 23.11 -5.25 -3.25
C ALA A 293 21.71 -5.02 -2.66
N ALA A 294 20.66 -4.97 -3.49
CA ALA A 294 19.28 -4.88 -3.02
C ALA A 294 18.85 -6.10 -2.17
N ASN A 295 19.29 -7.31 -2.52
CA ASN A 295 19.06 -8.51 -1.68
C ASN A 295 19.70 -8.36 -0.30
N HIS A 296 20.88 -7.75 -0.21
CA HIS A 296 21.51 -7.51 1.09
C HIS A 296 20.84 -6.35 1.84
N LEU A 297 20.41 -5.29 1.14
CA LEU A 297 19.62 -4.20 1.70
C LEU A 297 18.34 -4.70 2.39
N VAL A 298 17.63 -5.68 1.81
CA VAL A 298 16.46 -6.32 2.44
C VAL A 298 16.81 -6.88 3.83
N ARG A 299 17.97 -7.50 3.99
CA ARG A 299 18.40 -8.12 5.25
C ARG A 299 18.76 -7.06 6.28
N GLU A 300 19.52 -6.04 5.87
CA GLU A 300 19.90 -4.92 6.75
C GLU A 300 18.66 -4.16 7.23
N LEU A 301 17.73 -3.83 6.33
CA LEU A 301 16.47 -3.17 6.70
C LEU A 301 15.57 -4.04 7.58
N ALA A 302 15.59 -5.37 7.42
CA ALA A 302 14.84 -6.26 8.31
C ALA A 302 15.34 -6.20 9.76
N ILE A 303 16.64 -5.97 9.96
CA ILE A 303 17.23 -5.77 11.29
C ILE A 303 16.91 -4.35 11.77
N GLU A 304 17.17 -3.34 10.95
CA GLU A 304 17.04 -1.93 11.32
C GLU A 304 15.60 -1.52 11.66
N LEU A 305 14.60 -2.05 10.94
CA LEU A 305 13.19 -1.70 11.16
C LEU A 305 12.49 -2.63 12.17
N SER A 306 13.21 -3.58 12.75
CA SER A 306 12.69 -4.43 13.82
C SER A 306 12.51 -3.64 15.12
N PRO A 307 11.53 -3.99 15.99
CA PRO A 307 10.56 -5.09 15.87
C PRO A 307 9.27 -4.70 15.13
N LEU A 308 9.13 -3.46 14.68
CA LEU A 308 7.86 -2.92 14.17
C LEU A 308 7.54 -3.41 12.75
N VAL A 309 8.54 -3.51 11.87
CA VAL A 309 8.32 -3.73 10.45
C VAL A 309 9.00 -5.00 9.98
N ARG A 310 8.29 -5.80 9.18
CA ARG A 310 8.89 -6.92 8.43
C ARG A 310 9.40 -6.41 7.09
N VAL A 311 10.58 -6.84 6.67
CA VAL A 311 11.14 -6.47 5.38
C VAL A 311 11.48 -7.73 4.59
N ASN A 312 10.94 -7.88 3.39
CA ASN A 312 11.24 -9.02 2.52
C ASN A 312 11.47 -8.57 1.07
N GLY A 313 12.12 -9.41 0.29
CA GLY A 313 12.39 -9.19 -1.12
C GLY A 313 11.51 -10.08 -2.00
N LEU A 314 10.88 -9.51 -3.02
CA LEU A 314 10.34 -10.26 -4.15
C LEU A 314 11.44 -10.36 -5.21
N ALA A 315 11.76 -11.55 -5.71
CA ALA A 315 12.76 -11.76 -6.76
C ALA A 315 12.12 -12.31 -8.04
N PRO A 316 11.67 -11.43 -8.96
CA PRO A 316 11.17 -11.86 -10.25
C PRO A 316 12.29 -12.43 -11.13
N ALA A 317 11.92 -13.37 -12.00
CA ALA A 317 12.68 -13.68 -13.20
C ALA A 317 12.12 -12.92 -14.42
N THR A 318 12.19 -13.52 -15.61
CA THR A 318 11.80 -12.84 -16.85
C THR A 318 10.29 -12.73 -16.97
N VAL A 319 9.76 -11.56 -16.64
CA VAL A 319 8.34 -11.19 -16.86
C VAL A 319 8.27 -10.29 -18.09
N VAL A 320 7.72 -10.83 -19.18
CA VAL A 320 7.67 -10.13 -20.48
C VAL A 320 6.34 -9.41 -20.68
N GLU A 321 5.24 -10.02 -20.23
CA GLU A 321 3.88 -9.48 -20.29
C GLU A 321 3.82 -8.06 -19.73
N GLY A 322 3.31 -7.10 -20.52
CA GLY A 322 3.10 -5.72 -20.08
C GLY A 322 4.34 -4.98 -19.58
N SER A 323 5.54 -5.53 -19.76
CA SER A 323 6.77 -5.00 -19.16
C SER A 323 7.39 -3.89 -20.00
N SER A 324 7.62 -2.72 -19.39
CA SER A 324 8.37 -1.62 -20.00
C SER A 324 9.83 -2.00 -20.29
N MET A 325 10.37 -3.02 -19.63
CA MET A 325 11.70 -3.56 -19.92
C MET A 325 11.75 -4.34 -21.23
N PHE A 326 10.61 -4.77 -21.79
CA PHE A 326 10.51 -5.50 -23.05
C PHE A 326 9.73 -4.71 -24.12
N PRO A 327 10.24 -3.54 -24.57
CA PRO A 327 9.65 -2.84 -25.69
C PRO A 327 9.76 -3.69 -26.98
N ARG A 328 8.90 -3.41 -27.96
CA ARG A 328 8.79 -4.19 -29.21
C ARG A 328 10.14 -4.50 -29.84
N ASP A 329 11.00 -3.49 -30.02
CA ASP A 329 12.31 -3.65 -30.66
C ASP A 329 13.23 -4.63 -29.90
N ARG A 330 13.18 -4.60 -28.56
CA ARG A 330 13.93 -5.54 -27.73
C ARG A 330 13.36 -6.96 -27.83
N VAL A 331 12.04 -7.09 -27.90
CA VAL A 331 11.37 -8.38 -28.07
C VAL A 331 11.78 -8.99 -29.41
N ILE A 332 11.67 -8.23 -30.50
CA ILE A 332 12.10 -8.63 -31.84
C ILE A 332 13.58 -9.04 -31.84
N SER A 333 14.47 -8.20 -31.28
CA SER A 333 15.89 -8.53 -31.16
C SER A 333 16.14 -9.83 -30.39
N SER A 334 15.36 -10.09 -29.34
CA SER A 334 15.44 -11.32 -28.56
C SER A 334 14.95 -12.53 -29.35
N LEU A 335 13.82 -12.41 -30.05
CA LEU A 335 13.26 -13.47 -30.90
C LEU A 335 14.24 -13.85 -32.01
N THR A 336 14.85 -12.86 -32.69
CA THR A 336 15.90 -13.09 -33.68
C THR A 336 17.12 -13.77 -33.07
N LYS A 337 17.61 -13.28 -31.92
CA LYS A 337 18.78 -13.85 -31.24
C LYS A 337 18.58 -15.32 -30.87
N TYR A 338 17.37 -15.71 -30.49
CA TYR A 338 17.04 -17.08 -30.09
C TYR A 338 16.47 -17.93 -31.23
N ASN A 339 16.45 -17.40 -32.46
CA ASN A 339 15.92 -18.09 -33.65
C ASN A 339 14.47 -18.58 -33.46
N ILE A 340 13.64 -17.76 -32.81
CA ILE A 340 12.21 -18.01 -32.59
C ILE A 340 11.44 -17.44 -33.78
N ALA A 341 10.52 -18.21 -34.36
CA ALA A 341 9.75 -17.77 -35.52
C ALA A 341 8.75 -16.65 -35.18
N PHE A 342 8.86 -15.52 -35.88
CA PHE A 342 7.91 -14.41 -35.80
C PHE A 342 7.77 -13.68 -37.14
N SER A 343 6.67 -12.96 -37.30
CA SER A 343 6.42 -12.00 -38.38
C SER A 343 6.42 -10.58 -37.83
N GLU A 344 7.03 -9.64 -38.57
CA GLU A 344 7.05 -8.22 -38.18
C GLU A 344 5.65 -7.59 -38.12
N GLY A 345 4.66 -8.19 -38.75
CA GLY A 345 3.27 -7.74 -38.71
C GLY A 345 2.49 -8.18 -37.45
N GLU A 346 3.04 -9.06 -36.61
CA GLU A 346 2.38 -9.49 -35.38
C GLU A 346 2.30 -8.36 -34.36
N ASP A 347 1.21 -8.32 -33.59
CA ASP A 347 1.07 -7.36 -32.50
C ASP A 347 2.14 -7.61 -31.42
N THR A 348 2.44 -6.57 -30.63
CA THR A 348 3.54 -6.63 -29.65
C THR A 348 3.29 -7.66 -28.55
N GLU A 349 2.03 -7.91 -28.16
CA GLU A 349 1.72 -8.89 -27.11
C GLU A 349 1.84 -10.33 -27.60
N ALA A 350 1.50 -10.61 -28.86
CA ALA A 350 1.76 -11.89 -29.50
C ALA A 350 3.27 -12.18 -29.53
N LEU A 351 4.08 -11.19 -29.91
CA LEU A 351 5.55 -11.32 -29.88
C LEU A 351 6.09 -11.55 -28.46
N ARG A 352 5.55 -10.81 -27.47
CA ARG A 352 5.89 -11.01 -26.06
C ARG A 352 5.52 -12.40 -25.58
N SER A 353 4.36 -12.91 -25.97
CA SER A 353 3.88 -14.25 -25.60
C SER A 353 4.81 -15.35 -26.09
N LYS A 354 5.23 -15.29 -27.36
CA LYS A 354 6.23 -16.22 -27.92
C LYS A 354 7.55 -16.19 -27.15
N LEU A 355 8.00 -14.99 -26.77
CA LEU A 355 9.23 -14.84 -25.99
C LEU A 355 9.06 -15.37 -24.55
N SER A 356 7.90 -15.17 -23.93
CA SER A 356 7.56 -15.72 -22.62
C SER A 356 7.56 -17.24 -22.63
N GLU A 357 6.93 -17.87 -23.63
CA GLU A 357 6.90 -19.32 -23.79
C GLU A 357 8.31 -19.90 -23.93
N PHE A 358 9.17 -19.24 -24.71
CA PHE A 358 10.56 -19.65 -24.83
C PHE A 358 11.31 -19.60 -23.50
N TYR A 359 11.15 -18.53 -22.72
CA TYR A 359 11.77 -18.42 -21.40
C TYR A 359 11.20 -19.44 -20.41
N ALA A 360 9.90 -19.74 -20.48
CA ALA A 360 9.26 -20.76 -19.67
C ALA A 360 9.90 -22.14 -19.86
N GLN A 361 10.33 -22.49 -21.09
CA GLN A 361 11.01 -23.77 -21.32
C GLN A 361 12.36 -23.90 -20.60
N ARG A 362 12.92 -22.81 -20.06
CA ARG A 362 14.17 -22.81 -19.29
C ARG A 362 13.96 -22.94 -17.79
N THR A 363 12.72 -22.83 -17.31
CA THR A 363 12.37 -22.98 -15.89
C THR A 363 11.88 -24.40 -15.61
N LEU A 364 11.75 -24.80 -14.34
CA LEU A 364 11.33 -26.15 -13.98
C LEU A 364 9.81 -26.36 -14.15
N THR A 365 8.99 -25.33 -13.96
CA THR A 365 7.52 -25.42 -14.12
C THR A 365 7.06 -25.40 -15.57
N LYS A 366 7.93 -25.05 -16.52
CA LYS A 366 7.62 -24.95 -17.95
C LYS A 366 6.42 -24.05 -18.28
N SER A 367 6.13 -23.09 -17.40
CA SER A 367 5.01 -22.16 -17.54
C SER A 367 5.51 -20.71 -17.57
N PRO A 368 4.93 -19.84 -18.41
CA PRO A 368 5.22 -18.41 -18.39
C PRO A 368 4.97 -17.81 -17.00
N ILE A 369 5.83 -16.88 -16.62
CA ILE A 369 5.67 -16.10 -15.39
C ILE A 369 4.92 -14.82 -15.77
N THR A 370 3.77 -14.62 -15.14
CA THR A 370 2.85 -13.51 -15.42
C THR A 370 3.02 -12.37 -14.42
N LEU A 371 2.40 -11.23 -14.73
CA LEU A 371 2.28 -10.12 -13.78
C LEU A 371 1.50 -10.54 -12.51
N ASN A 372 0.49 -11.40 -12.66
CA ASN A 372 -0.32 -11.88 -11.54
C ASN A 372 0.49 -12.78 -10.59
N ASP A 373 1.41 -13.61 -11.11
CA ASP A 373 2.28 -14.43 -10.26
C ASP A 373 3.15 -13.56 -9.35
N GLN A 374 3.70 -12.47 -9.90
CA GLN A 374 4.48 -11.50 -9.12
C GLN A 374 3.61 -10.74 -8.12
N ALA A 375 2.40 -10.37 -8.53
CA ALA A 375 1.46 -9.69 -7.66
C ALA A 375 1.06 -10.55 -6.46
N GLU A 376 0.86 -11.86 -6.65
CA GLU A 376 0.62 -12.80 -5.55
C GLU A 376 1.83 -12.94 -4.63
N GLY A 377 3.04 -13.01 -5.19
CA GLY A 377 4.27 -13.03 -4.39
C GLY A 377 4.40 -11.79 -3.49
N ALA A 378 4.19 -10.60 -4.04
CA ALA A 378 4.21 -9.34 -3.28
C ALA A 378 3.08 -9.29 -2.23
N TYR A 379 1.86 -9.71 -2.60
CA TYR A 379 0.72 -9.81 -1.71
C TYR A 379 1.04 -10.68 -0.48
N LEU A 380 1.57 -11.89 -0.69
CA LEU A 380 1.90 -12.80 0.40
C LEU A 380 2.96 -12.23 1.35
N LEU A 381 4.02 -11.63 0.80
CA LEU A 381 5.09 -10.99 1.59
C LEU A 381 4.58 -9.79 2.42
N ALA A 382 3.67 -9.02 1.85
CA ALA A 382 3.06 -7.87 2.52
C ALA A 382 2.03 -8.28 3.59
N SER A 383 1.27 -9.36 3.35
CA SER A 383 0.19 -9.84 4.24
C SER A 383 0.68 -10.43 5.57
N GLU A 384 -0.24 -10.67 6.50
CA GLU A 384 0.06 -11.34 7.78
C GLU A 384 0.14 -12.86 7.66
N ARG A 385 -0.14 -13.43 6.48
CA ARG A 385 0.07 -14.86 6.20
C ARG A 385 1.52 -15.29 6.38
N LEU A 386 2.45 -14.37 6.13
CA LEU A 386 3.88 -14.52 6.41
C LEU A 386 4.33 -13.63 7.57
N GLY A 387 3.46 -13.46 8.58
CA GLY A 387 3.70 -12.59 9.76
C GLY A 387 4.91 -12.97 10.63
N LYS A 388 5.54 -14.12 10.38
CA LYS A 388 6.77 -14.59 11.05
C LYS A 388 7.99 -14.61 10.12
N THR A 389 7.89 -14.02 8.94
CA THR A 389 8.94 -14.02 7.92
C THR A 389 9.46 -12.59 7.69
N THR A 390 10.76 -12.39 7.89
CA THR A 390 11.49 -11.14 7.61
C THR A 390 12.92 -11.45 7.17
N GLY A 391 13.54 -10.55 6.42
CA GLY A 391 14.89 -10.68 5.86
C GLY A 391 15.01 -11.70 4.73
N GLN A 392 13.90 -12.21 4.20
CA GLN A 392 13.90 -13.25 3.17
C GLN A 392 13.72 -12.65 1.77
N VAL A 393 14.35 -13.28 0.78
CA VAL A 393 14.13 -12.98 -0.64
C VAL A 393 13.45 -14.19 -1.27
N ILE A 394 12.21 -14.02 -1.71
CA ILE A 394 11.40 -15.08 -2.33
C ILE A 394 11.40 -14.90 -3.83
N ALA A 395 11.84 -15.94 -4.55
CA ALA A 395 11.79 -15.98 -6.00
C ALA A 395 10.41 -16.41 -6.50
N VAL A 396 9.89 -15.71 -7.50
CA VAL A 396 8.74 -16.12 -8.29
C VAL A 396 9.22 -16.24 -9.73
N ASP A 397 9.81 -17.40 -10.05
CA ASP A 397 10.69 -17.57 -11.22
C ASP A 397 10.44 -18.85 -12.02
N GLY A 398 9.37 -19.59 -11.71
CA GLY A 398 9.08 -20.88 -12.32
C GLY A 398 10.10 -21.98 -11.97
N GLY A 399 10.89 -21.81 -10.91
CA GLY A 399 11.95 -22.72 -10.53
C GLY A 399 13.19 -22.54 -11.40
N LEU A 400 13.72 -21.32 -11.50
CA LEU A 400 14.99 -21.10 -12.20
C LEU A 400 16.13 -21.67 -11.35
N HIS A 401 16.56 -22.90 -11.65
CA HIS A 401 17.51 -23.65 -10.82
C HIS A 401 18.85 -22.94 -10.58
N GLU A 402 19.30 -22.08 -11.49
CA GLU A 402 20.49 -21.25 -11.31
C GLU A 402 20.33 -20.23 -10.16
N ALA A 403 19.10 -19.88 -9.80
CA ALA A 403 18.77 -18.92 -8.75
C ALA A 403 18.57 -19.55 -7.36
N PHE A 404 18.71 -20.87 -7.23
CA PHE A 404 18.53 -21.55 -5.95
C PHE A 404 19.57 -21.08 -4.93
N LEU A 405 19.08 -20.46 -3.85
CA LEU A 405 19.88 -20.07 -2.71
C LEU A 405 20.37 -21.32 -1.98
N ARG A 406 21.63 -21.29 -1.55
CA ARG A 406 22.31 -22.39 -0.84
C ARG A 406 22.72 -21.98 0.55
#